data_AF-A0A2D8HUE2-F1
#
_entry.id   AF-A0A2D8HUE2-F1
#
_cell.length_a   1.000
_cell.length_b   1.000
_cell.length_c   1.000
_cell.angle_alpha   90.00
_cell.angle_beta   90.00
_cell.angle_gamma   90.00
#
_symmetry.space_group_name_H-M   'P 1'
#
loop_
_entity.id
_entity.type
_entity.pdbx_description
1 polymer ?
#
loop_
_entity_poly.entity_id
_entity_poly.type
_entity_poly.pdbx_seq_one_letter_code
_entity_poly.pdbx_strand_id
1 'polypeptide(L)'
;MSILGSVLGSLGGKVVEAIDSRSQRKHEQKVQALELEKLRHEKQIELIHSGQKLDNAWELEQIKNSGWKDEFVLLLLSIPLVMSFIPEMQPYVVDGFAALSTTPDWYQWLILSVFAAIYGIRIWRRK
;
A
#
# COMPACT_ATOMS: atom_id res chain seq x y z
N MET A 1 -15.99 -41.57 65.32
CA MET A 1 -16.59 -41.02 64.09
C MET A 1 -15.87 -39.74 63.62
N SER A 2 -14.54 -39.76 63.38
CA SER A 2 -13.77 -38.53 63.03
C SER A 2 -12.88 -38.67 61.78
N ILE A 3 -12.63 -39.89 61.30
CA ILE A 3 -11.72 -40.16 60.19
C ILE A 3 -12.40 -39.99 58.82
N LEU A 4 -13.72 -40.17 58.75
CA LEU A 4 -14.50 -40.00 57.52
C LEU A 4 -14.69 -38.53 57.11
N GLY A 5 -14.79 -37.61 58.08
CA GLY A 5 -14.97 -36.18 57.82
C GLY A 5 -13.71 -35.48 57.32
N SER A 6 -12.52 -35.89 57.77
CA SER A 6 -11.25 -35.29 57.32
C SER A 6 -10.82 -35.78 55.93
N VAL A 7 -11.15 -37.03 55.57
CA VAL A 7 -10.87 -37.58 54.24
C VAL A 7 -11.82 -36.97 53.19
N LEU A 8 -13.11 -36.82 53.50
CA LEU A 8 -14.06 -36.11 52.64
C LEU A 8 -13.70 -34.62 52.47
N GLY A 9 -13.25 -33.96 53.53
CA GLY A 9 -12.80 -32.56 53.46
C GLY A 9 -11.52 -32.35 52.63
N SER A 10 -10.53 -33.25 52.77
CA SER A 10 -9.26 -33.14 52.02
C SER A 10 -9.38 -33.52 50.54
N LEU A 11 -10.31 -34.42 50.19
CA LEU A 11 -10.62 -34.77 48.80
C LEU A 11 -11.53 -33.72 48.15
N GLY A 12 -12.49 -33.17 48.89
CA GLY A 12 -13.34 -32.07 48.44
C GLY A 12 -12.56 -30.80 48.11
N GLY A 13 -11.57 -30.44 48.96
CA GLY A 13 -10.69 -29.29 48.72
C GLY A 13 -9.88 -29.42 47.43
N LYS A 14 -9.29 -30.59 47.16
CA LYS A 14 -8.49 -30.83 45.94
C LYS A 14 -9.31 -30.79 44.65
N VAL A 15 -10.58 -31.21 44.68
CA VAL A 15 -11.46 -31.16 43.51
C VAL A 15 -11.91 -29.72 43.22
N VAL A 16 -12.25 -28.96 44.27
CA VAL A 16 -12.58 -27.53 44.15
C VAL A 16 -11.38 -26.74 43.61
N GLU A 17 -10.19 -27.00 44.10
CA GLU A 17 -8.94 -26.35 43.68
C GLU A 17 -8.54 -26.72 42.23
N ALA A 18 -8.81 -27.96 41.79
CA ALA A 18 -8.60 -28.38 40.40
C ALA A 18 -9.61 -27.76 39.41
N ILE A 19 -10.85 -27.51 39.85
CA ILE A 19 -11.88 -26.83 39.06
C ILE A 19 -11.59 -25.33 38.98
N ASP A 20 -11.21 -24.72 40.10
CA ASP A 20 -10.92 -23.29 40.19
C ASP A 20 -9.65 -22.94 39.40
N SER A 21 -8.60 -23.76 39.50
CA SER A 21 -7.39 -23.63 38.68
C SER A 21 -7.63 -23.85 37.17
N ARG A 22 -8.61 -24.66 36.76
CA ARG A 22 -9.03 -24.77 35.35
C ARG A 22 -9.80 -23.53 34.87
N SER A 23 -10.62 -22.95 35.74
CA SER A 23 -11.38 -21.72 35.45
C SER A 23 -10.45 -20.53 35.26
N GLN A 24 -9.49 -20.36 36.17
CA GLN A 24 -8.47 -19.30 36.12
C GLN A 24 -7.59 -19.40 34.87
N ARG A 25 -7.10 -20.60 34.52
CA ARG A 25 -6.34 -20.82 33.28
C ARG A 25 -7.12 -20.47 32.01
N LYS A 26 -8.41 -20.78 31.95
CA LYS A 26 -9.26 -20.40 30.81
C LYS A 26 -9.50 -18.89 30.74
N HIS A 27 -9.60 -18.22 31.88
CA HIS A 27 -9.72 -16.77 31.93
C HIS A 27 -8.43 -16.12 31.42
N GLU A 28 -7.27 -16.55 31.92
CA GLU A 28 -5.95 -16.08 31.45
C GLU A 28 -5.75 -16.32 29.94
N GLN A 29 -6.13 -17.50 29.43
CA GLN A 29 -6.09 -17.79 28.00
C GLN A 29 -7.01 -16.89 27.17
N LYS A 30 -8.22 -16.57 27.67
CA LYS A 30 -9.14 -15.64 27.01
C LYS A 30 -8.62 -14.21 27.03
N VAL A 31 -8.00 -13.79 28.13
CA VAL A 31 -7.39 -12.46 28.26
C VAL A 31 -6.21 -12.33 27.28
N GLN A 32 -5.34 -13.33 27.23
CA GLN A 32 -4.25 -13.38 26.24
C GLN A 32 -4.76 -13.40 24.80
N ALA A 33 -5.84 -14.13 24.52
CA ALA A 33 -6.46 -14.15 23.18
C ALA A 33 -7.04 -12.78 22.79
N LEU A 34 -7.71 -12.09 23.71
CA LEU A 34 -8.23 -10.74 23.50
C LEU A 34 -7.11 -9.71 23.32
N GLU A 35 -6.02 -9.82 24.07
CA GLU A 35 -4.82 -8.99 23.87
C GLU A 35 -4.20 -9.24 22.50
N LEU A 36 -4.08 -10.50 22.07
CA LEU A 36 -3.58 -10.86 20.75
C LEU A 36 -4.46 -10.28 19.64
N GLU A 37 -5.78 -10.31 19.77
CA GLU A 37 -6.71 -9.70 18.83
C GLU A 37 -6.58 -8.18 18.78
N LYS A 38 -6.45 -7.53 19.94
CA LYS A 38 -6.20 -6.07 20.01
C LYS A 38 -4.90 -5.69 19.31
N LEU A 39 -3.81 -6.41 19.59
CA LEU A 39 -2.52 -6.18 18.93
C LEU A 39 -2.58 -6.40 17.42
N ARG A 40 -3.36 -7.38 16.96
CA ARG A 40 -3.59 -7.62 15.52
C ARG A 40 -4.37 -6.47 14.89
N HIS A 41 -5.44 -5.99 15.53
CA HIS A 41 -6.20 -4.84 15.05
C HIS A 41 -5.35 -3.57 15.01
N GLU A 42 -4.55 -3.32 16.04
CA GLU A 42 -3.67 -2.16 16.11
C GLU A 42 -2.62 -2.18 14.98
N LYS A 43 -1.97 -3.34 14.74
CA LYS A 43 -1.08 -3.50 13.58
C LYS A 43 -1.78 -3.29 12.25
N GLN A 44 -3.03 -3.77 12.10
CA GLN A 44 -3.78 -3.58 10.86
C GLN A 44 -4.13 -2.11 10.64
N ILE A 45 -4.52 -1.40 11.68
CA ILE A 45 -4.75 0.05 11.66
C ILE A 45 -3.45 0.80 11.33
N GLU A 46 -2.31 0.39 11.91
CA GLU A 46 -1.00 0.95 11.62
C GLU A 46 -0.57 0.74 10.17
N LEU A 47 -0.81 -0.46 9.59
CA LEU A 47 -0.55 -0.74 8.18
C LEU A 47 -1.41 0.12 7.25
N ILE A 48 -2.69 0.32 7.59
CA ILE A 48 -3.59 1.21 6.83
C ILE A 48 -3.11 2.66 6.94
N HIS A 49 -2.79 3.13 8.15
CA HIS A 49 -2.30 4.49 8.35
C HIS A 49 -0.94 4.73 7.71
N SER A 50 -0.01 3.78 7.76
CA SER A 50 1.28 3.88 7.08
C SER A 50 1.11 3.88 5.57
N GLY A 51 0.24 3.03 5.02
CA GLY A 51 -0.14 3.07 3.60
C GLY A 51 -0.71 4.42 3.18
N GLN A 52 -1.66 4.96 3.94
CA GLN A 52 -2.23 6.30 3.69
C GLN A 52 -1.19 7.42 3.84
N LYS A 53 -0.30 7.34 4.83
CA LYS A 53 0.78 8.32 5.03
C LYS A 53 1.77 8.30 3.86
N LEU A 54 2.12 7.12 3.34
CA LEU A 54 2.99 6.97 2.18
C LEU A 54 2.32 7.50 0.92
N ASP A 55 1.03 7.21 0.71
CA ASP A 55 0.27 7.76 -0.42
C ASP A 55 0.19 9.30 -0.33
N ASN A 56 -0.17 9.84 0.84
CA ASN A 56 -0.25 11.28 1.05
C ASN A 56 1.11 11.96 0.92
N ALA A 57 2.20 11.36 1.43
CA ALA A 57 3.55 11.90 1.29
C ALA A 57 3.97 11.92 -0.18
N TRP A 58 3.67 10.87 -0.92
CA TRP A 58 3.94 10.79 -2.36
C TRP A 58 3.17 11.84 -3.15
N GLU A 59 1.87 12.00 -2.89
CA GLU A 59 1.05 13.06 -3.53
C GLU A 59 1.59 14.45 -3.21
N LEU A 60 1.96 14.69 -1.94
CA LEU A 60 2.56 15.96 -1.51
C LEU A 60 3.92 16.21 -2.18
N GLU A 61 4.72 15.15 -2.37
CA GLU A 61 6.01 15.22 -3.07
C GLU A 61 5.83 15.48 -4.56
N GLN A 62 4.85 14.85 -5.23
CA GLN A 62 4.53 15.15 -6.63
C GLN A 62 4.05 16.58 -6.82
N ILE A 63 3.18 17.08 -5.94
CA ILE A 63 2.73 18.48 -5.99
C ILE A 63 3.89 19.44 -5.72
N LYS A 64 4.79 19.11 -4.77
CA LYS A 64 5.99 19.91 -4.50
C LYS A 64 7.02 19.86 -5.63
N ASN A 65 7.11 18.73 -6.33
CA ASN A 65 8.00 18.54 -7.49
C ASN A 65 7.36 18.92 -8.82
N SER A 66 6.12 19.42 -8.86
CA SER A 66 5.54 20.00 -10.08
C SER A 66 6.32 21.27 -10.42
N GLY A 67 7.46 21.06 -11.05
CA GLY A 67 8.39 22.08 -11.47
C GLY A 67 8.17 22.41 -12.92
N TRP A 68 8.84 23.47 -13.36
CA TRP A 68 8.87 23.92 -14.76
C TRP A 68 9.20 22.80 -15.77
N LYS A 69 9.87 21.71 -15.34
CA LYS A 69 10.20 20.55 -16.18
C LYS A 69 8.95 19.81 -16.64
N ASP A 70 7.96 19.64 -15.76
CA ASP A 70 6.73 18.93 -16.09
C ASP A 70 5.85 19.77 -17.01
N GLU A 71 5.78 21.08 -16.76
CA GLU A 71 5.12 22.03 -17.65
C GLU A 71 5.82 22.09 -19.02
N PHE A 72 7.15 22.03 -19.07
CA PHE A 72 7.91 21.98 -20.31
C PHE A 72 7.60 20.72 -21.12
N VAL A 73 7.52 19.56 -20.48
CA VAL A 73 7.16 18.30 -21.16
C VAL A 73 5.72 18.32 -21.63
N LEU A 74 4.79 18.86 -20.84
CA LEU A 74 3.39 19.07 -21.25
C LEU A 74 3.31 19.99 -22.48
N LEU A 75 4.08 21.07 -22.49
CA LEU A 75 4.16 22.00 -23.61
C LEU A 75 4.74 21.31 -24.86
N LEU A 76 5.84 20.57 -24.73
CA LEU A 76 6.46 19.84 -25.83
C LEU A 76 5.52 18.79 -26.45
N LEU A 77 4.71 18.11 -25.64
CA LEU A 77 3.68 17.16 -26.11
C LEU A 77 2.47 17.85 -26.75
N SER A 78 2.05 19.00 -26.22
CA SER A 78 0.86 19.71 -26.69
C SER A 78 1.08 20.50 -27.98
N ILE A 79 2.29 21.01 -28.24
CA ILE A 79 2.62 21.74 -29.47
C ILE A 79 2.22 20.98 -30.75
N PRO A 80 2.70 19.74 -31.02
CA PRO A 80 2.32 19.01 -32.23
C PRO A 80 0.82 18.71 -32.27
N LEU A 81 0.18 18.54 -31.10
CA LEU A 81 -1.25 18.29 -30.99
C LEU A 81 -2.08 19.50 -31.44
N VAL A 82 -1.70 20.71 -31.02
CA VAL A 82 -2.34 21.96 -31.46
C VAL A 82 -2.01 22.28 -32.92
N MET A 83 -0.75 22.10 -33.34
CA MET A 83 -0.32 22.36 -34.73
C MET A 83 -1.04 21.48 -35.75
N SER A 84 -1.50 20.29 -35.35
CA SER A 84 -2.28 19.39 -36.21
C SER A 84 -3.63 19.96 -36.65
N PHE A 85 -4.16 20.97 -35.93
CA PHE A 85 -5.44 21.63 -36.27
C PHE A 85 -5.27 22.90 -37.10
N ILE A 86 -4.02 23.34 -37.36
CA ILE A 86 -3.72 24.54 -38.15
C ILE A 86 -3.22 24.08 -39.53
N PRO A 87 -3.98 24.30 -40.62
CA PRO A 87 -3.67 23.74 -41.94
C PRO A 87 -2.26 24.08 -42.46
N GLU A 88 -1.77 25.29 -42.19
CA GLU A 88 -0.43 25.72 -42.61
C GLU A 88 0.72 25.06 -41.83
N MET A 89 0.43 24.58 -40.61
CA MET A 89 1.43 24.03 -39.68
C MET A 89 1.41 22.49 -39.65
N GLN A 90 0.32 21.88 -40.09
CA GLN A 90 0.15 20.43 -40.18
C GLN A 90 1.30 19.71 -40.92
N PRO A 91 1.85 20.22 -42.06
CA PRO A 91 2.93 19.54 -42.76
C PRO A 91 4.17 19.30 -41.88
N TYR A 92 4.53 20.26 -41.02
CA TYR A 92 5.68 20.12 -40.12
C TYR A 92 5.50 18.99 -39.10
N VAL A 93 4.26 18.79 -38.64
CA VAL A 93 3.94 17.69 -37.71
C VAL A 93 4.04 16.35 -38.42
N VAL A 94 3.51 16.25 -39.64
CA VAL A 94 3.56 15.04 -40.47
C VAL A 94 5.01 14.67 -40.79
N ASP A 95 5.80 15.62 -41.28
CA ASP A 95 7.20 15.41 -41.64
C ASP A 95 8.04 15.07 -40.40
N GLY A 96 7.75 15.69 -39.26
CA GLY A 96 8.39 15.38 -37.98
C GLY A 96 8.13 13.93 -37.53
N PHE A 97 6.88 13.47 -37.56
CA PHE A 97 6.57 12.07 -37.24
C PHE A 97 7.12 11.09 -38.26
N ALA A 98 7.19 11.47 -39.55
CA ALA A 98 7.85 10.66 -40.58
C ALA A 98 9.36 10.53 -40.31
N ALA A 99 10.03 11.60 -39.87
CA ALA A 99 11.43 11.50 -39.45
C ALA A 99 11.60 10.61 -38.21
N LEU A 100 10.71 10.73 -37.22
CA LEU A 100 10.74 9.90 -36.01
C LEU A 100 10.54 8.41 -36.33
N SER A 101 9.71 8.05 -37.31
CA SER A 101 9.50 6.65 -37.70
C SER A 101 10.73 6.01 -38.35
N THR A 102 11.67 6.82 -38.87
CA THR A 102 12.96 6.30 -39.37
C THR A 102 13.97 5.99 -38.27
N THR A 103 13.69 6.38 -37.02
CA THR A 103 14.60 6.10 -35.90
C THR A 103 14.59 4.61 -35.55
N PRO A 104 15.72 4.01 -35.15
CA PRO A 104 15.78 2.61 -34.76
C PRO A 104 14.87 2.27 -33.57
N ASP A 105 14.27 1.07 -33.59
CA ASP A 105 13.33 0.62 -32.54
C ASP A 105 13.90 0.75 -31.12
N TRP A 106 15.17 0.37 -30.92
CA TRP A 106 15.82 0.43 -29.60
C TRP A 106 15.83 1.85 -29.01
N TYR A 107 15.91 2.88 -29.86
CA TYR A 107 15.93 4.27 -29.44
C TYR A 107 14.53 4.73 -29.01
N GLN A 108 13.50 4.34 -29.76
CA GLN A 108 12.11 4.62 -29.41
C GLN A 108 11.72 3.95 -28.08
N TRP A 109 12.10 2.68 -27.89
CA TRP A 109 11.88 1.96 -26.63
C TRP A 109 12.62 2.60 -25.44
N LEU A 110 13.83 3.11 -25.65
CA LEU A 110 14.59 3.83 -24.62
C LEU A 110 13.84 5.09 -24.20
N ILE A 111 13.39 5.92 -25.15
CA ILE A 111 12.62 7.14 -24.86
C ILE A 111 11.35 6.79 -24.08
N LEU A 112 10.56 5.83 -24.57
CA LEU A 112 9.32 5.41 -23.89
C LEU A 112 9.59 4.90 -22.46
N SER A 113 10.67 4.15 -22.26
CA SER A 113 11.05 3.65 -20.94
C SER A 113 11.46 4.77 -19.98
N VAL A 114 12.19 5.79 -20.47
CA VAL A 114 12.55 6.97 -19.68
C VAL A 114 11.31 7.76 -19.29
N PHE A 115 10.39 7.99 -20.23
CA PHE A 115 9.13 8.67 -19.94
C PHE A 115 8.28 7.88 -18.93
N ALA A 116 8.18 6.56 -19.08
CA ALA A 116 7.46 5.70 -18.14
C ALA A 116 8.10 5.71 -16.73
N ALA A 117 9.42 5.80 -16.64
CA ALA A 117 10.14 5.88 -15.37
C ALA A 117 9.98 7.25 -14.68
N ILE A 118 9.97 8.35 -15.44
CA ILE A 118 9.82 9.71 -14.89
C ILE A 118 8.38 10.00 -14.49
N TYR A 119 7.43 9.71 -15.39
CA TYR A 119 6.02 10.06 -15.20
C TYR A 119 5.17 8.95 -14.59
N GLY A 120 5.72 7.74 -14.46
CA GLY A 120 5.20 6.66 -13.63
C GLY A 120 3.71 6.39 -13.83
N ILE A 121 3.33 5.59 -14.83
CA ILE A 121 1.95 5.10 -14.89
C ILE A 121 1.76 4.13 -13.72
N ARG A 122 1.04 4.53 -12.67
CA ARG A 122 0.70 3.71 -11.49
C ARG A 122 -0.36 2.65 -11.84
N ILE A 123 -0.11 1.83 -12.85
CA ILE A 123 -0.95 0.66 -13.22
C ILE A 123 -0.82 -0.44 -12.16
N TRP A 124 0.28 -0.47 -11.41
CA TRP A 124 0.59 -1.59 -10.54
C TRP A 124 0.69 -1.18 -9.07
N ARG A 125 -0.47 -0.96 -8.45
CA ARG A 125 -0.60 -1.20 -7.01
C ARG A 125 -1.32 -2.53 -6.86
N ARG A 126 -0.57 -3.59 -6.51
CA ARG A 126 -1.19 -4.87 -6.13
C ARG A 126 -2.20 -4.58 -5.01
N LYS A 127 -3.41 -5.07 -5.20
CA LYS A 127 -4.46 -5.11 -4.17
C LYS A 127 -3.97 -5.88 -2.95
#